data_AF-A0A919GWD1-F1
#
_entry.id   AF-A0A919GWD1-F1
#
_cell.length_a   1.000
_cell.length_b   1.000
_cell.length_c   1.000
_cell.angle_alpha   90.00
_cell.angle_beta   90.00
_cell.angle_gamma   90.00
#
_symmetry.space_group_name_H-M   'P 1'
#
loop_
_entity.id
_entity.type
_entity.pdbx_description
1 polymer ?
#
loop_
_entity_poly.entity_id
_entity_poly.type
_entity_poly.pdbx_seq_one_letter_code
_entity_poly.pdbx_strand_id
1 'polypeptide(L)'
;MWGKGKRGTPGGSGPAALQKILAAEGLDTALAAAVTALRVHGAQEAYAALHRKVPGLGPSFFTKFLYFTGRTLPPAQGPEPLVLDRVLSLRLRSFATAAGRETGLDPDGSAAAWVWAEWDWSPHRYGTYLSFVRAAARRLAGTGLWPGHGTPDVLECALFGATWGPPPEGAGG
;
A
#
# COMPACT_ATOMS: atom_id res chain seq x y z
N MET A 1 9.77 -12.06 -10.49
CA MET A 1 9.23 -13.32 -9.94
C MET A 1 8.43 -12.98 -8.69
N TRP A 2 7.09 -13.11 -8.73
CA TRP A 2 6.19 -12.81 -7.62
C TRP A 2 6.42 -13.72 -6.41
N GLY A 3 6.22 -13.18 -5.20
CA GLY A 3 5.98 -13.97 -3.98
C GLY A 3 7.13 -14.85 -3.46
N LYS A 4 8.31 -14.87 -4.09
CA LYS A 4 9.46 -15.55 -3.49
C LYS A 4 10.06 -14.69 -2.38
N GLY A 5 9.54 -14.88 -1.16
CA GLY A 5 10.44 -14.89 -0.01
C GLY A 5 11.61 -15.84 -0.33
N LYS A 6 12.84 -15.44 0.00
CA LYS A 6 14.03 -16.30 -0.16
C LYS A 6 13.70 -17.69 0.39
N ARG A 7 14.07 -18.74 -0.35
CA ARG A 7 13.84 -20.14 0.06
C ARG A 7 14.17 -20.30 1.55
N GLY A 8 13.21 -20.75 2.34
CA GLY A 8 13.40 -21.04 3.76
C GLY A 8 12.83 -20.05 4.77
N THR A 9 12.22 -18.93 4.37
CA THR A 9 11.51 -18.07 5.34
C THR A 9 10.06 -18.53 5.56
N PRO A 10 9.55 -18.59 6.81
CA PRO A 10 8.18 -19.03 7.15
C PRO A 10 7.04 -18.21 6.53
N GLY A 11 7.33 -17.08 5.87
CA GLY A 11 6.34 -16.13 5.34
C GLY A 11 6.16 -16.13 3.81
N GLY A 12 6.83 -17.03 3.07
CA GLY A 12 6.67 -17.12 1.61
C GLY A 12 5.73 -18.26 1.21
N SER A 13 4.69 -17.98 0.42
CA SER A 13 3.81 -19.01 -0.14
C SER A 13 4.61 -19.91 -1.09
N GLY A 14 4.92 -21.13 -0.66
CA GLY A 14 5.58 -22.14 -1.50
C GLY A 14 4.71 -22.56 -2.70
N PRO A 15 5.25 -23.34 -3.66
CA PRO A 15 4.53 -23.74 -4.87
C PRO A 15 3.17 -24.40 -4.59
N ALA A 16 3.07 -25.21 -3.54
CA ALA A 16 1.81 -25.84 -3.14
C ALA A 16 0.76 -24.84 -2.63
N ALA A 17 1.18 -23.79 -1.90
CA ALA A 17 0.28 -22.73 -1.45
C ALA A 17 -0.19 -21.88 -2.63
N LEU A 18 0.70 -21.57 -3.57
CA LEU A 18 0.34 -20.87 -4.80
C LEU A 18 -0.65 -21.69 -5.65
N GLN A 19 -0.43 -22.99 -5.82
CA GLN A 19 -1.37 -23.85 -6.56
C GLN A 19 -2.75 -23.88 -5.92
N LYS A 20 -2.84 -23.99 -4.59
CA LYS A 20 -4.13 -23.91 -3.86
C LYS A 20 -4.86 -22.58 -4.09
N ILE A 21 -4.11 -21.47 -4.11
CA ILE A 21 -4.65 -20.14 -4.38
C ILE A 21 -5.17 -20.03 -5.81
N LEU A 22 -4.39 -20.49 -6.79
CA LEU A 22 -4.78 -20.42 -8.20
C LEU A 22 -5.95 -21.35 -8.53
N ALA A 23 -6.11 -22.44 -7.78
CA ALA A 23 -7.24 -23.36 -7.87
C ALA A 23 -8.46 -22.92 -7.05
N ALA A 24 -8.41 -21.76 -6.38
CA ALA A 24 -9.52 -21.29 -5.55
C ALA A 24 -10.75 -20.98 -6.43
N GLU A 25 -11.88 -21.58 -6.08
CA GLU A 25 -13.15 -21.30 -6.73
C GLU A 25 -13.51 -19.81 -6.60
N GLY A 26 -13.97 -19.21 -7.70
CA GLY A 26 -14.33 -17.79 -7.74
C GLY A 26 -13.16 -16.81 -7.81
N LEU A 27 -11.90 -17.27 -7.94
CA LEU A 27 -10.73 -16.40 -8.15
C LEU A 27 -10.93 -15.51 -9.38
N ASP A 28 -11.22 -16.11 -10.54
CA ASP A 28 -11.39 -15.36 -11.80
C ASP A 28 -12.54 -14.36 -11.70
N THR A 29 -13.64 -14.75 -11.05
CA THR A 29 -14.79 -13.87 -10.81
C THR A 29 -14.40 -12.68 -9.92
N ALA A 30 -13.63 -12.90 -8.85
CA ALA A 30 -13.17 -11.84 -7.97
C ALA A 30 -12.20 -10.89 -8.68
N LEU A 31 -11.25 -11.41 -9.46
CA LEU A 31 -10.32 -10.61 -10.25
C LEU A 31 -11.07 -9.79 -11.33
N ALA A 32 -12.02 -10.39 -12.04
CA ALA A 32 -12.82 -9.70 -13.04
C ALA A 32 -13.73 -8.61 -12.43
N ALA A 33 -14.31 -8.88 -11.25
CA ALA A 33 -15.08 -7.90 -10.50
C ALA A 33 -14.19 -6.73 -10.07
N ALA A 34 -12.96 -7.00 -9.61
CA ALA A 34 -12.00 -5.97 -9.24
C ALA A 34 -11.55 -5.11 -10.43
N VAL A 35 -11.30 -5.71 -11.60
CA VAL A 35 -11.01 -4.98 -12.85
C VAL A 35 -12.18 -4.07 -13.23
N THR A 36 -13.41 -4.58 -13.15
CA THR A 36 -14.62 -3.81 -13.45
C THR A 36 -14.79 -2.65 -12.47
N ALA A 37 -14.68 -2.91 -11.17
CA ALA A 37 -14.77 -1.89 -10.13
C ALA A 37 -13.65 -0.86 -10.26
N LEU A 38 -12.43 -1.27 -10.61
CA LEU A 38 -11.32 -0.35 -10.84
C LEU A 38 -11.62 0.64 -11.95
N ARG A 39 -12.21 0.16 -13.06
CA ARG A 39 -12.58 1.00 -14.19
C ARG A 39 -13.71 1.99 -13.87
N VAL A 40 -14.71 1.54 -13.10
CA VAL A 40 -15.96 2.30 -12.90
C VAL A 40 -15.92 3.18 -11.66
N HIS A 41 -15.36 2.68 -10.57
CA HIS A 41 -15.46 3.29 -9.24
C HIS A 41 -14.11 3.68 -8.63
N GLY A 42 -13.03 3.07 -9.09
CA GLY A 42 -11.67 3.38 -8.66
C GLY A 42 -11.07 2.34 -7.71
N ALA A 43 -9.90 2.67 -7.18
CA ALA A 43 -9.01 1.72 -6.51
C ALA A 43 -9.57 1.15 -5.18
N GLN A 44 -10.33 1.95 -4.43
CA GLN A 44 -10.87 1.53 -3.13
C GLN A 44 -11.94 0.45 -3.29
N GLU A 45 -12.85 0.63 -4.23
CA GLU A 45 -13.95 -0.28 -4.55
C GLU A 45 -13.40 -1.54 -5.23
N ALA A 46 -12.39 -1.39 -6.09
CA ALA A 46 -11.67 -2.52 -6.66
C ALA A 46 -10.99 -3.39 -5.58
N TYR A 47 -10.41 -2.75 -4.56
CA TYR A 47 -9.87 -3.46 -3.41
C TYR A 47 -10.97 -4.15 -2.60
N ALA A 48 -12.13 -3.50 -2.41
CA ALA A 48 -13.28 -4.10 -1.74
C ALA A 48 -13.80 -5.37 -2.44
N ALA A 49 -13.74 -5.40 -3.78
CA ALA A 49 -14.10 -6.58 -4.57
C ALA A 49 -13.15 -7.78 -4.36
N LEU A 50 -11.92 -7.55 -3.89
CA LEU A 50 -10.93 -8.60 -3.58
C LEU A 50 -10.89 -8.98 -2.10
N HIS A 51 -11.15 -8.01 -1.22
CA HIS A 51 -10.95 -8.14 0.21
C HIS A 51 -11.72 -9.32 0.80
N ARG A 52 -10.98 -10.32 1.31
CA ARG A 52 -11.49 -11.58 1.87
C ARG A 52 -12.31 -12.44 0.90
N LYS A 53 -12.19 -12.21 -0.41
CA LYS A 53 -12.87 -13.01 -1.44
C LYS A 53 -12.03 -14.16 -1.99
N VAL A 54 -10.70 -14.07 -1.90
CA VAL A 54 -9.80 -15.13 -2.34
C VAL A 54 -9.03 -15.70 -1.15
N PRO A 55 -9.32 -16.94 -0.72
CA PRO A 55 -8.57 -17.61 0.33
C PRO A 55 -7.09 -17.72 -0.02
N GLY A 56 -6.22 -17.42 0.95
CA GLY A 56 -4.76 -17.53 0.78
C GLY A 56 -4.09 -16.37 0.05
N LEU A 57 -4.84 -15.42 -0.53
CA LEU A 57 -4.28 -14.16 -1.01
C LEU A 57 -4.36 -13.09 0.07
N GLY A 58 -3.20 -12.51 0.38
CA GLY A 58 -3.08 -11.42 1.33
C GLY A 58 -3.36 -10.05 0.72
N PRO A 59 -3.63 -9.05 1.57
CA PRO A 59 -4.00 -7.70 1.13
C PRO A 59 -2.92 -7.00 0.28
N SER A 60 -1.63 -7.29 0.52
CA SER A 60 -0.54 -6.75 -0.32
C SER A 60 -0.54 -7.32 -1.75
N PHE A 61 -1.11 -8.50 -1.97
CA PHE A 61 -1.26 -9.03 -3.33
C PHE A 61 -2.33 -8.26 -4.07
N PHE A 62 -3.46 -7.96 -3.41
CA PHE A 62 -4.55 -7.19 -4.00
C PHE A 62 -4.07 -5.82 -4.48
N THR A 63 -3.30 -5.09 -3.67
CA THR A 63 -2.77 -3.77 -4.06
C THR A 63 -1.81 -3.85 -5.25
N LYS A 64 -0.96 -4.88 -5.32
CA LYS A 64 -0.07 -5.13 -6.47
C LYS A 64 -0.84 -5.47 -7.73
N PHE A 65 -1.84 -6.35 -7.63
CA PHE A 65 -2.72 -6.66 -8.75
C PHE A 65 -3.36 -5.38 -9.29
N LEU A 66 -4.00 -4.58 -8.41
CA LEU A 66 -4.64 -3.33 -8.79
C LEU A 66 -3.65 -2.33 -9.41
N TYR A 67 -2.44 -2.21 -8.87
CA TYR A 67 -1.39 -1.34 -9.43
C TYR A 67 -1.05 -1.68 -10.88
N PHE A 68 -0.79 -2.95 -11.18
CA PHE A 68 -0.48 -3.36 -12.55
C PHE A 68 -1.71 -3.28 -13.46
N THR A 69 -2.90 -3.68 -12.97
CA THR A 69 -4.15 -3.54 -13.73
C THR A 69 -4.41 -2.08 -14.09
N GLY A 70 -4.26 -1.16 -13.13
CA GLY A 70 -4.47 0.27 -13.34
C GLY A 70 -3.53 0.89 -14.39
N ARG A 71 -2.33 0.33 -14.57
CA ARG A 71 -1.39 0.76 -15.62
C ARG A 71 -1.72 0.22 -17.01
N THR A 72 -2.56 -0.81 -17.11
CA THR A 72 -2.98 -1.42 -18.38
C THR A 72 -4.34 -0.92 -18.86
N LEU A 73 -5.17 -0.44 -17.94
CA LEU A 73 -6.48 0.10 -18.25
C LEU A 73 -6.39 1.59 -18.62
N PRO A 74 -7.33 2.10 -19.43
CA PRO A 74 -7.50 3.54 -19.58
C PRO A 74 -7.69 4.20 -18.20
N PRO A 75 -7.26 5.47 -18.04
CA PRO A 75 -7.43 6.20 -16.79
C PRO A 75 -8.87 6.10 -16.28
N ALA A 76 -9.03 5.54 -15.08
CA ALA A 76 -10.32 5.36 -14.44
C ALA A 76 -10.71 6.57 -13.59
N GLN A 77 -11.91 6.56 -13.04
CA GLN A 77 -12.30 7.56 -12.05
C GLN A 77 -11.51 7.39 -10.75
N GLY A 78 -11.00 8.51 -10.23
CA GLY A 78 -10.32 8.55 -8.95
C GLY A 78 -8.81 8.33 -9.01
N PRO A 79 -8.15 8.22 -7.84
CA PRO A 79 -6.71 8.05 -7.75
C PRO A 79 -6.26 6.69 -8.33
N GLU A 80 -5.18 6.69 -9.12
CA GLU A 80 -4.54 5.45 -9.55
C GLU A 80 -4.14 4.59 -8.34
N PRO A 81 -4.25 3.24 -8.45
CA PRO A 81 -3.80 2.34 -7.40
C PRO A 81 -2.30 2.49 -7.10
N LEU A 82 -1.92 2.23 -5.85
CA LEU A 82 -0.55 2.24 -5.35
C LEU A 82 -0.32 0.99 -4.50
N VAL A 83 0.92 0.54 -4.33
CA VAL A 83 1.20 -0.70 -3.61
C VAL A 83 1.33 -0.42 -2.11
N LEU A 84 0.39 -0.94 -1.33
CA LEU A 84 0.56 -1.07 0.12
C LEU A 84 1.06 -2.48 0.46
N ASP A 85 2.20 -2.55 1.14
CA ASP A 85 2.70 -3.79 1.73
C ASP A 85 3.13 -3.62 3.19
N ARG A 86 3.53 -4.74 3.80
CA ARG A 86 3.92 -4.77 5.22
C ARG A 86 5.06 -3.79 5.53
N VAL A 87 6.07 -3.72 4.67
CA VAL A 87 7.23 -2.84 4.90
C VAL A 87 6.79 -1.39 4.88
N LEU A 88 5.99 -1.02 3.88
CA LEU A 88 5.50 0.33 3.75
C LEU A 88 4.57 0.72 4.90
N SER A 89 3.66 -0.17 5.28
CA SER A 89 2.74 0.05 6.40
C SER A 89 3.48 0.25 7.73
N LEU A 90 4.49 -0.58 8.02
CA LEU A 90 5.30 -0.42 9.24
C LEU A 90 6.08 0.89 9.25
N ARG A 91 6.58 1.36 8.11
CA ARG A 91 7.26 2.66 8.02
C ARG A 91 6.30 3.82 8.23
N LEU A 92 5.11 3.78 7.62
CA LEU A 92 4.07 4.77 7.86
C LEU A 92 3.66 4.81 9.32
N ARG A 93 3.59 3.66 9.99
CA ARG A 93 3.39 3.58 11.45
C ARG A 93 4.46 4.33 12.21
N SER A 94 5.74 4.12 11.90
CA SER A 94 6.85 4.81 12.57
C SER A 94 6.76 6.32 12.42
N PHE A 95 6.50 6.83 11.20
CA PHE A 95 6.33 8.27 10.98
C PHE A 95 5.11 8.84 11.70
N ALA A 96 3.96 8.15 11.62
CA ALA A 96 2.74 8.59 12.28
C ALA A 96 2.89 8.60 13.81
N THR A 97 3.62 7.62 14.37
CA THR A 97 3.90 7.57 15.82
C THR A 97 4.79 8.76 16.24
N ALA A 98 5.84 9.06 15.47
CA ALA A 98 6.72 10.19 15.77
C ALA A 98 5.97 11.52 15.71
N ALA A 99 5.22 11.76 14.63
CA ALA A 99 4.40 12.97 14.48
C ALA A 99 3.29 13.06 15.54
N GLY A 100 2.66 11.94 15.89
CA GLY A 100 1.64 11.86 16.92
C GLY A 100 2.14 12.26 18.31
N ARG A 101 3.37 11.85 18.65
CA ARG A 101 4.06 12.24 19.88
C ARG A 101 4.44 13.72 19.89
N GLU A 102 5.01 14.21 18.80
CA GLU A 102 5.44 15.61 18.66
C GLU A 102 4.25 16.58 18.76
N THR A 103 3.13 16.24 18.12
CA THR A 103 1.92 17.09 18.11
C THR A 103 1.00 16.89 19.30
N GLY A 104 1.21 15.84 20.10
CA GLY A 104 0.31 15.43 21.18
C GLY A 104 -1.02 14.80 20.72
N LEU A 105 -1.20 14.55 19.41
CA LEU A 105 -2.45 14.00 18.85
C LEU A 105 -2.57 12.48 19.00
N ASP A 106 -1.44 11.76 19.08
CA ASP A 106 -1.38 10.30 19.28
C ASP A 106 -0.15 9.96 20.12
N PRO A 107 -0.13 10.38 21.40
CA PRO A 107 1.07 10.31 22.25
C PRO A 107 1.51 8.86 22.55
N ASP A 108 0.56 7.93 22.57
CA ASP A 108 0.83 6.50 22.80
C ASP A 108 1.03 5.70 21.50
N GLY A 109 0.77 6.29 20.33
CA GLY A 109 0.91 5.63 19.03
C GLY A 109 -0.20 4.63 18.71
N SER A 110 -1.29 4.62 19.49
CA SER A 110 -2.39 3.67 19.33
C SER A 110 -3.13 3.89 18.01
N ALA A 111 -3.35 5.14 17.60
CA ALA A 111 -3.99 5.45 16.33
C ALA A 111 -3.08 5.05 15.15
N ALA A 112 -1.78 5.37 15.22
CA ALA A 112 -0.80 4.96 14.23
C ALA A 112 -0.73 3.43 14.10
N ALA A 113 -0.72 2.69 15.22
CA ALA A 113 -0.69 1.24 15.21
C ALA A 113 -1.96 0.64 14.58
N TRP A 114 -3.13 1.25 14.82
CA TRP A 114 -4.40 0.80 14.26
C TRP A 114 -4.53 1.10 12.77
N VAL A 115 -4.23 2.34 12.34
CA VAL A 115 -4.33 2.75 10.93
C VAL A 115 -3.35 1.96 10.08
N TRP A 116 -2.10 1.85 10.56
CA TRP A 116 -1.00 1.22 9.84
C TRP A 116 -0.68 -0.17 10.40
N ALA A 117 -1.72 -0.97 10.64
CA ALA A 117 -1.61 -2.38 11.00
C ALA A 117 -0.75 -3.14 9.96
N GLU A 118 -0.03 -4.19 10.35
CA GLU A 118 0.90 -4.85 9.43
C GLU A 118 0.22 -5.76 8.39
N TRP A 119 -1.10 -5.98 8.53
CA TRP A 119 -1.93 -6.86 7.71
C TRP A 119 -3.43 -6.47 7.82
N ASP A 120 -4.30 -7.20 7.11
CA ASP A 120 -5.78 -7.04 7.05
C ASP A 120 -6.26 -5.59 6.89
N TRP A 121 -5.68 -4.88 5.91
CA TRP A 121 -6.16 -3.54 5.58
C TRP A 121 -7.57 -3.63 5.00
N SER A 122 -8.53 -2.98 5.66
CA SER A 122 -9.86 -2.80 5.10
C SER A 122 -9.80 -1.93 3.83
N PRO A 123 -10.83 -1.96 2.98
CA PRO A 123 -10.92 -1.04 1.84
C PRO A 123 -10.75 0.42 2.26
N HIS A 124 -11.33 0.81 3.40
CA HIS A 124 -11.17 2.15 3.97
C HIS A 124 -9.70 2.48 4.28
N ARG A 125 -8.96 1.59 4.95
CA ARG A 125 -7.53 1.80 5.24
C ARG A 125 -6.70 1.94 3.97
N TYR A 126 -7.01 1.16 2.93
CA TYR A 126 -6.37 1.30 1.63
C TYR A 126 -6.70 2.66 0.98
N GLY A 127 -7.93 3.15 1.06
CA GLY A 127 -8.30 4.49 0.62
C GLY A 127 -7.57 5.61 1.38
N THR A 128 -7.44 5.47 2.70
CA THR A 128 -6.64 6.38 3.55
C THR A 128 -5.18 6.42 3.11
N TYR A 129 -4.59 5.25 2.84
CA TYR A 129 -3.24 5.13 2.30
C TYR A 129 -3.08 5.91 0.98
N LEU A 130 -3.95 5.67 -0.01
CA LEU A 130 -3.89 6.36 -1.31
C LEU A 130 -4.00 7.87 -1.15
N SER A 131 -4.90 8.32 -0.30
CA SER A 131 -5.11 9.75 -0.02
C SER A 131 -3.89 10.39 0.63
N PHE A 132 -3.29 9.69 1.60
CA PHE A 132 -2.11 10.13 2.31
C PHE A 132 -0.91 10.29 1.36
N VAL A 133 -0.53 9.24 0.62
CA VAL A 133 0.66 9.29 -0.25
C VAL A 133 0.52 10.36 -1.32
N ARG A 134 -0.68 10.54 -1.86
CA ARG A 134 -0.95 11.59 -2.86
C ARG A 134 -0.87 12.99 -2.26
N ALA A 135 -1.42 13.20 -1.07
CA ALA A 135 -1.31 14.48 -0.38
C ALA A 135 0.15 14.79 -0.05
N ALA A 136 0.91 13.81 0.44
CA ALA A 136 2.33 13.95 0.74
C ALA A 136 3.14 14.27 -0.53
N ALA A 137 2.94 13.54 -1.62
CA ALA A 137 3.60 13.79 -2.90
C ALA A 137 3.31 15.21 -3.43
N ARG A 138 2.05 15.67 -3.35
CA ARG A 138 1.69 17.05 -3.73
C ARG A 138 2.38 18.10 -2.86
N ARG A 139 2.45 17.89 -1.55
CA ARG A 139 3.13 18.81 -0.63
C ARG A 139 4.62 18.87 -0.93
N LEU A 140 5.26 17.72 -1.13
CA LEU A 140 6.68 17.62 -1.48
C LEU A 140 6.98 18.28 -2.83
N ALA A 141 6.15 18.08 -3.84
CA ALA A 141 6.30 18.76 -5.13
C ALA A 141 6.29 20.30 -4.99
N GLY A 142 5.53 20.85 -4.04
CA GLY A 142 5.51 22.28 -3.74
C GLY A 142 6.78 22.83 -3.08
N THR A 143 7.68 21.97 -2.57
CA THR A 143 8.92 22.39 -1.88
C THR A 143 10.11 22.63 -2.80
N GLY A 144 10.05 22.21 -4.07
CA GLY A 144 11.19 22.25 -5.00
C GLY A 144 12.34 21.27 -4.67
N LEU A 145 12.33 20.64 -3.48
CA LEU A 145 13.27 19.60 -3.05
C LEU A 145 12.90 18.20 -3.58
N TRP A 146 11.69 18.07 -4.12
CA TRP A 146 11.17 16.84 -4.68
C TRP A 146 11.29 16.84 -6.20
N PRO A 147 11.59 15.70 -6.86
CA PRO A 147 11.73 15.66 -8.31
C PRO A 147 10.49 16.25 -9.00
N GLY A 148 10.68 17.05 -10.06
CA GLY A 148 9.58 17.71 -10.78
C GLY A 148 8.55 16.75 -11.41
N HIS A 149 8.91 15.47 -11.53
CA HIS A 149 8.03 14.35 -11.90
C HIS A 149 7.56 13.56 -10.67
N GLY A 150 7.39 14.23 -9.53
CA GLY A 150 7.11 13.67 -8.21
C GLY A 150 5.78 12.95 -8.11
N THR A 151 5.67 11.80 -8.75
CA THR A 151 4.49 10.96 -8.69
C THR A 151 4.42 10.28 -7.32
N PRO A 152 3.22 9.90 -6.88
CA PRO A 152 3.03 9.07 -5.69
C PRO A 152 3.91 7.80 -5.69
N ASP A 153 4.19 7.20 -6.86
CA ASP A 153 5.11 6.06 -7.01
C ASP A 153 6.53 6.36 -6.55
N VAL A 154 7.06 7.57 -6.82
CA VAL A 154 8.40 7.95 -6.38
C VAL A 154 8.45 8.04 -4.86
N LEU A 155 7.38 8.53 -4.23
CA LEU A 155 7.29 8.59 -2.77
C LEU A 155 7.19 7.18 -2.17
N GLU A 156 6.39 6.30 -2.76
CA GLU A 156 6.31 4.90 -2.37
C GLU A 156 7.68 4.21 -2.45
N CYS A 157 8.41 4.41 -3.55
CA CYS A 157 9.78 3.90 -3.72
C CYS A 157 10.75 4.46 -2.67
N ALA A 158 10.71 5.77 -2.39
CA ALA A 158 11.58 6.40 -1.41
C ALA A 158 11.32 5.87 0.02
N LEU A 159 10.05 5.71 0.38
CA LEU A 159 9.64 5.09 1.64
C LEU A 159 10.13 3.64 1.69
N PHE A 160 10.02 2.88 0.61
CA PHE A 160 10.48 1.50 0.56
C PHE A 160 12.01 1.35 0.72
N GLY A 161 12.78 2.24 0.07
CA GLY A 161 14.25 2.18 -0.02
C GLY A 161 15.04 2.65 1.20
N ALA A 162 14.39 3.15 2.26
CA ALA A 162 15.04 3.77 3.42
C ALA A 162 15.85 5.04 3.14
N THR A 163 15.70 5.67 1.98
CA THR A 163 16.36 6.95 1.68
C THR A 163 15.72 8.11 2.44
N TRP A 164 14.51 7.94 2.98
CA TRP A 164 13.84 8.89 3.84
C TRP A 164 13.76 8.35 5.27
N GLY A 165 14.57 8.90 6.17
CA GLY A 165 14.43 8.79 7.62
C GLY A 165 14.25 10.18 8.23
N PRO A 166 13.75 10.30 9.48
CA PRO A 166 13.84 11.57 10.18
C PRO A 166 15.32 12.01 10.22
N PRO A 167 15.61 13.33 10.09
CA PRO A 167 16.97 13.81 10.27
C PRO A 167 17.49 13.35 11.65
N PRO A 168 18.78 12.99 11.76
CA PRO A 168 19.34 12.65 13.07
C PRO A 168 19.17 13.84 14.01
N GLU A 169 18.64 13.59 15.21
CA GLU A 169 18.63 14.59 16.28
C GLU A 169 20.07 15.04 16.52
N GLY A 170 20.36 16.31 16.25
CA GLY A 170 21.68 16.90 16.54
C GLY A 170 22.43 17.55 15.38
N ALA A 171 21.85 17.75 14.19
CA ALA A 171 22.48 18.59 13.16
C ALA A 171 22.11 20.08 13.36
N GLY A 172 22.50 20.64 14.51
CA GLY A 172 22.59 22.06 14.74
C GLY A 172 24.05 22.41 15.00
N GLY A 173 24.68 23.08 14.03
CA GLY A 173 26.01 23.66 14.12
C GLY A 173 26.08 24.88 13.22
#